data_AF-A0A1C5TPS4-F1
#
_entry.id   AF-A0A1C5TPS4-F1
#
_cell.length_a   1.000
_cell.length_b   1.000
_cell.length_c   1.000
_cell.angle_alpha   90.00
_cell.angle_beta   90.00
_cell.angle_gamma   90.00
#
_symmetry.space_group_name_H-M   'P 1'
#
loop_
_entity.id
_entity.type
_entity.pdbx_description
1 polymer ?
#
loop_
_entity_poly.entity_id
_entity_poly.type
_entity_poly.pdbx_seq_one_letter_code
_entity_poly.pdbx_strand_id
1 'polypeptide(L)'
;MKRKMNALIWSLCAVVALGGCAVSKKSDTGNADTDTDTVLKDDAGETANPADTAEAFSAEAGSSNTADTSDARDLTTAELQKFTDWINEGDNGGNYGFLLSDYRNPKDADLGEIFYSGAGIATDPLTEAEQQEYLKISGREDIETDCVRLTTEQINRVLTKRLGCTLDEMSQELPWFYLEKAKVWVTEHGDTNYVNFTCVSGRELSAGVYELDCVPGDENYRPYVHSCHLTLQEEGEDYRILSNVFDDSLTYSRSIYRIDNQSFKVDLGGSWGEVIFTSYAPGKTMYGNQDVSFSLVQDNAEIYDFPGITENGYRDPLSFQEVLAVSFQDYDGDGQKDVIIICSYNDLYGEPGNRISNEVRLYRNMGYSFRLDSDRMDWLNANGFHNNIDEVMAHVKDEMK
;
A
#
# COMPACT_ATOMS: atom_id res chain seq x y z
N MET A 1 38.93 44.00 -20.38
CA MET A 1 40.12 43.12 -20.24
C MET A 1 39.72 41.96 -19.32
N LYS A 2 39.18 40.86 -19.87
CA LYS A 2 39.85 39.55 -19.96
C LYS A 2 40.76 39.20 -18.76
N ARG A 3 40.27 38.36 -17.85
CA ARG A 3 40.76 36.97 -17.72
C ARG A 3 39.78 36.11 -16.90
N LYS A 4 39.24 35.10 -17.57
CA LYS A 4 38.63 33.90 -16.97
C LYS A 4 39.74 33.03 -16.40
N MET A 5 39.48 32.33 -15.31
CA MET A 5 40.09 31.02 -15.09
C MET A 5 39.14 30.14 -14.27
N ASN A 6 38.59 29.14 -14.95
CA ASN A 6 37.90 28.01 -14.35
C ASN A 6 38.92 27.19 -13.54
N ALA A 7 38.51 26.70 -12.38
CA ALA A 7 39.17 25.58 -11.72
C ALA A 7 38.10 24.55 -11.32
N LEU A 8 38.27 23.35 -11.88
CA LEU A 8 37.55 22.11 -11.57
C LEU A 8 37.50 21.88 -10.06
N ILE A 9 36.32 21.55 -9.53
CA ILE A 9 36.18 20.85 -8.25
C ILE A 9 36.09 19.37 -8.58
N TRP A 10 37.11 18.63 -8.14
CA TRP A 10 37.18 17.18 -8.22
C TRP A 10 36.33 16.55 -7.12
N SER A 11 35.51 15.57 -7.51
CA SER A 11 34.80 14.65 -6.64
C SER A 11 35.76 13.93 -5.68
N LEU A 12 35.43 13.93 -4.39
CA LEU A 12 36.06 13.10 -3.38
C LEU A 12 35.01 12.15 -2.78
N CYS A 13 34.76 11.02 -3.45
CA CYS A 13 34.06 9.89 -2.84
C CYS A 13 35.10 9.02 -2.13
N ALA A 14 35.01 8.98 -0.81
CA ALA A 14 35.86 8.15 0.04
C ALA A 14 35.47 6.67 -0.14
N VAL A 15 36.43 5.87 -0.62
CA VAL A 15 36.37 4.41 -0.59
C VAL A 15 36.75 3.95 0.82
N VAL A 16 35.79 3.37 1.54
CA VAL A 16 36.09 2.60 2.75
C VAL A 16 36.46 1.18 2.33
N ALA A 17 37.75 0.88 2.38
CA ALA A 17 38.27 -0.47 2.29
C ALA A 17 38.27 -1.09 3.69
N LEU A 18 37.43 -2.10 3.93
CA LEU A 18 37.62 -3.05 5.03
C LEU A 18 38.12 -4.37 4.43
N GLY A 19 39.43 -4.59 4.56
CA GLY A 19 40.07 -5.86 4.31
C GLY A 19 39.68 -6.88 5.38
N GLY A 20 39.41 -8.10 4.93
CA GLY A 20 39.09 -9.23 5.79
C GLY A 20 40.30 -9.80 6.53
N CYS A 21 40.00 -10.52 7.61
CA CYS A 21 40.83 -11.60 8.12
C CYS A 21 39.94 -12.85 8.21
N ALA A 22 40.24 -13.83 7.37
CA ALA A 22 39.78 -15.20 7.49
C ALA A 22 40.75 -16.02 8.37
N VAL A 23 40.34 -17.27 8.63
CA VAL A 23 41.07 -18.40 9.25
C VAL A 23 40.81 -18.49 10.77
N SER A 24 40.18 -19.55 11.32
CA SER A 24 40.60 -20.95 11.22
C SER A 24 39.49 -21.94 11.60
N LYS A 25 39.39 -23.05 10.85
CA LYS A 25 38.77 -24.32 11.30
C LYS A 25 39.53 -24.89 12.50
N LYS A 26 38.81 -25.54 13.42
CA LYS A 26 39.34 -26.69 14.16
C LYS A 26 38.23 -27.71 14.42
N SER A 27 38.43 -28.89 13.84
CA SER A 27 37.79 -30.16 14.18
C SER A 27 38.64 -30.89 15.23
N ASP A 28 38.01 -31.59 16.17
CA ASP A 28 38.39 -32.90 16.73
C ASP A 28 37.29 -33.30 17.74
N THR A 29 36.49 -34.35 17.46
CA THR A 29 36.65 -35.77 17.89
C THR A 29 36.73 -35.93 19.43
N GLY A 30 35.97 -36.77 20.14
CA GLY A 30 34.97 -37.79 19.83
C GLY A 30 34.43 -38.46 21.12
N ASN A 31 33.68 -39.56 20.92
CA ASN A 31 33.08 -40.53 21.86
C ASN A 31 31.74 -40.15 22.53
N ALA A 32 30.58 -40.81 22.35
CA ALA A 32 30.13 -42.19 22.06
C ALA A 32 29.48 -42.86 23.28
N ASP A 33 28.31 -43.48 23.01
CA ASP A 33 27.58 -44.52 23.75
C ASP A 33 26.88 -44.07 25.06
N THR A 34 25.67 -44.53 25.43
CA THR A 34 24.79 -45.61 24.97
C THR A 34 23.38 -45.39 25.54
N ASP A 35 22.39 -46.00 24.89
CA ASP A 35 21.08 -46.40 25.41
C ASP A 35 21.02 -46.76 26.90
N THR A 36 19.87 -46.51 27.54
CA THR A 36 19.09 -47.60 28.12
C THR A 36 17.69 -47.13 28.52
N ASP A 37 16.73 -47.63 27.76
CA ASP A 37 15.32 -47.76 28.08
C ASP A 37 15.14 -48.71 29.29
N THR A 38 14.34 -48.34 30.29
CA THR A 38 13.86 -49.27 31.33
C THR A 38 12.48 -48.86 31.87
N VAL A 39 11.48 -49.42 31.20
CA VAL A 39 10.22 -50.00 31.71
C VAL A 39 10.11 -50.16 33.24
N LEU A 40 9.01 -49.64 33.80
CA LEU A 40 8.28 -50.27 34.90
C LEU A 40 6.77 -50.28 34.61
N LYS A 41 6.30 -51.48 34.27
CA LYS A 41 4.98 -52.10 34.56
C LYS A 41 4.63 -51.96 36.04
N ASP A 42 3.43 -52.20 36.57
CA ASP A 42 2.04 -52.50 36.21
C ASP A 42 1.37 -52.45 37.60
N ASP A 43 0.16 -51.91 37.77
CA ASP A 43 -0.80 -52.60 38.66
C ASP A 43 -2.25 -52.23 38.34
N ALA A 44 -3.11 -53.23 38.46
CA ALA A 44 -4.47 -53.30 37.95
C ALA A 44 -5.51 -53.46 39.07
N GLY A 45 -6.74 -53.01 38.79
CA GLY A 45 -7.98 -53.35 39.51
C GLY A 45 -8.25 -52.49 40.74
N GLU A 46 -9.47 -52.04 41.07
CA GLU A 46 -10.78 -52.59 40.78
C GLU A 46 -11.88 -51.50 40.97
N THR A 47 -13.02 -51.75 40.36
CA THR A 47 -14.20 -50.93 40.06
C THR A 47 -15.07 -50.44 41.24
N ALA A 48 -15.72 -49.27 41.11
CA ALA A 48 -17.18 -49.12 40.87
C ALA A 48 -17.75 -47.72 41.23
N ASN A 49 -18.42 -47.12 40.24
CA ASN A 49 -19.37 -45.98 40.23
C ASN A 49 -20.64 -46.24 41.11
N PRO A 50 -21.60 -45.30 41.36
CA PRO A 50 -22.07 -44.25 40.42
C PRO A 50 -22.63 -42.93 41.04
N ALA A 51 -22.86 -41.91 40.21
CA ALA A 51 -24.11 -41.14 40.22
C ALA A 51 -24.20 -40.27 38.96
N ASP A 52 -25.06 -40.67 38.05
CA ASP A 52 -25.51 -39.86 36.90
C ASP A 52 -26.99 -40.20 36.68
N THR A 53 -27.87 -39.19 36.74
CA THR A 53 -29.22 -39.21 36.18
C THR A 53 -29.78 -37.78 36.11
N ALA A 54 -29.88 -37.27 34.87
CA ALA A 54 -31.04 -36.64 34.20
C ALA A 54 -32.36 -36.51 35.01
N GLU A 55 -33.29 -35.56 34.82
CA GLU A 55 -33.62 -34.68 33.67
C GLU A 55 -34.70 -33.62 34.11
N ALA A 56 -34.73 -32.48 33.39
CA ALA A 56 -35.86 -31.59 33.03
C ALA A 56 -36.71 -30.82 34.08
N PHE A 57 -36.76 -29.48 33.95
CA PHE A 57 -37.99 -28.68 33.65
C PHE A 57 -37.68 -27.19 33.37
N SER A 58 -38.34 -26.62 32.35
CA SER A 58 -38.22 -25.24 31.84
C SER A 58 -38.94 -24.18 32.68
N ALA A 59 -38.44 -22.93 32.72
CA ALA A 59 -39.18 -21.68 32.44
C ALA A 59 -38.34 -20.39 32.66
N GLU A 60 -38.23 -19.60 31.58
CA GLU A 60 -38.20 -18.13 31.42
C GLU A 60 -37.28 -17.15 32.19
N ALA A 61 -36.77 -16.22 31.36
CA ALA A 61 -36.48 -14.80 31.58
C ALA A 61 -35.24 -14.42 32.40
N GLY A 62 -34.14 -14.22 31.67
CA GLY A 62 -32.95 -13.48 32.13
C GLY A 62 -32.26 -12.83 30.95
N SER A 63 -32.66 -11.61 30.64
CA SER A 63 -32.07 -10.72 29.64
C SER A 63 -30.55 -10.64 29.77
N SER A 64 -29.85 -11.09 28.73
CA SER A 64 -28.42 -10.81 28.51
C SER A 64 -28.30 -10.43 27.04
N ASN A 65 -28.23 -9.13 26.78
CA ASN A 65 -28.02 -8.54 25.47
C ASN A 65 -26.73 -9.07 24.84
N THR A 66 -26.83 -10.08 24.01
CA THR A 66 -25.93 -10.23 22.86
C THR A 66 -26.51 -9.34 21.78
N ALA A 67 -25.98 -8.12 21.65
CA ALA A 67 -26.22 -7.33 20.47
C ALA A 67 -25.62 -8.11 19.29
N ASP A 68 -26.50 -8.70 18.50
CA ASP A 68 -26.17 -9.38 17.26
C ASP A 68 -25.35 -8.45 16.37
N THR A 69 -24.11 -8.85 16.05
CA THR A 69 -23.31 -8.29 14.97
C THR A 69 -23.80 -8.80 13.61
N SER A 70 -25.12 -8.93 13.42
CA SER A 70 -25.73 -9.63 12.27
C SER A 70 -25.79 -8.81 10.99
N ASP A 71 -25.50 -7.51 11.05
CA ASP A 71 -25.73 -6.57 9.94
C ASP A 71 -24.43 -6.03 9.34
N ALA A 72 -23.27 -6.46 9.84
CA ALA A 72 -21.99 -6.03 9.28
C ALA A 72 -21.75 -6.72 7.93
N ARG A 73 -21.47 -5.94 6.88
CA ARG A 73 -21.09 -6.46 5.56
C ARG A 73 -19.67 -6.08 5.20
N ASP A 74 -18.99 -6.98 4.51
CA ASP A 74 -17.70 -6.67 3.91
C ASP A 74 -17.88 -5.68 2.74
N LEU A 75 -16.93 -4.76 2.62
CA LEU A 75 -16.88 -3.82 1.51
C LEU A 75 -16.36 -4.50 0.25
N THR A 76 -16.93 -4.10 -0.88
CA THR A 76 -16.45 -4.52 -2.19
C THR A 76 -15.14 -3.82 -2.54
N THR A 77 -14.36 -4.41 -3.45
CA THR A 77 -13.15 -3.79 -4.01
C THR A 77 -13.38 -2.37 -4.55
N ALA A 78 -14.53 -2.14 -5.21
CA ALA A 78 -14.87 -0.82 -5.72
C ALA A 78 -15.14 0.21 -4.61
N GLU A 79 -15.66 -0.22 -3.46
CA GLU A 79 -15.85 0.64 -2.29
C GLU A 79 -14.51 0.93 -1.60
N LEU A 80 -13.65 -0.09 -1.42
CA LEU A 80 -12.30 0.08 -0.88
C LEU A 80 -11.46 1.04 -1.72
N GLN A 81 -11.58 0.98 -3.06
CA GLN A 81 -10.93 1.93 -3.95
C GLN A 81 -11.44 3.37 -3.74
N LYS A 82 -12.76 3.55 -3.58
CA LYS A 82 -13.33 4.88 -3.28
C LYS A 82 -12.81 5.45 -1.95
N PHE A 83 -12.69 4.62 -0.92
CA PHE A 83 -12.11 5.05 0.36
C PHE A 83 -10.63 5.36 0.23
N THR A 84 -9.88 4.53 -0.51
CA THR A 84 -8.48 4.78 -0.84
C THR A 84 -8.31 6.13 -1.55
N ASP A 85 -9.14 6.42 -2.56
CA ASP A 85 -9.12 7.71 -3.26
C ASP A 85 -9.54 8.86 -2.33
N TRP A 86 -10.55 8.67 -1.48
CA TRP A 86 -10.98 9.70 -0.52
C TRP A 86 -9.89 10.05 0.50
N ILE A 87 -9.11 9.08 0.98
CA ILE A 87 -7.99 9.35 1.90
C ILE A 87 -6.87 10.12 1.18
N ASN A 88 -6.51 9.70 -0.03
CA ASN A 88 -5.31 10.22 -0.71
C ASN A 88 -5.57 11.50 -1.52
N GLU A 89 -6.78 11.69 -2.05
CA GLU A 89 -7.12 12.78 -2.96
C GLU A 89 -8.20 13.71 -2.38
N GLY A 90 -8.98 13.23 -1.41
CA GLY A 90 -10.02 14.01 -0.76
C GLY A 90 -9.48 15.26 -0.06
N ASP A 91 -10.28 16.33 -0.10
CA ASP A 91 -9.89 17.67 0.38
C ASP A 91 -8.54 18.14 -0.18
N ASN A 92 -8.31 17.94 -1.48
CA ASN A 92 -7.04 18.26 -2.15
C ASN A 92 -5.83 17.52 -1.54
N GLY A 93 -6.02 16.25 -1.17
CA GLY A 93 -4.99 15.42 -0.53
C GLY A 93 -4.73 15.80 0.93
N GLY A 94 -5.72 16.35 1.64
CA GLY A 94 -5.61 16.74 3.04
C GLY A 94 -5.95 15.63 4.05
N ASN A 95 -6.60 14.55 3.60
CA ASN A 95 -7.18 13.56 4.52
C ASN A 95 -6.15 12.61 5.15
N TYR A 96 -5.00 12.36 4.53
CA TYR A 96 -3.98 11.45 5.06
C TYR A 96 -3.49 11.84 6.47
N GLY A 97 -3.46 13.14 6.80
CA GLY A 97 -2.96 13.63 8.08
C GLY A 97 -3.77 13.13 9.28
N PHE A 98 -5.04 12.77 9.07
CA PHE A 98 -5.88 12.17 10.11
C PHE A 98 -5.53 10.71 10.43
N LEU A 99 -4.74 10.05 9.59
CA LEU A 99 -4.30 8.65 9.79
C LEU A 99 -2.92 8.56 10.44
N LEU A 100 -2.24 9.69 10.66
CA LEU A 100 -0.87 9.73 11.18
C LEU A 100 -0.78 9.78 12.71
N SER A 101 -1.91 9.66 13.42
CA SER A 101 -1.96 9.58 14.89
C SER A 101 -2.98 8.54 15.38
N ASP A 102 -2.72 7.97 16.56
CA ASP A 102 -3.62 7.01 17.23
C ASP A 102 -4.60 7.75 18.16
N TYR A 103 -5.90 7.61 17.91
CA TYR A 103 -6.95 8.19 18.73
C TYR A 103 -8.27 7.41 18.63
N ARG A 104 -8.93 7.24 19.77
CA ARG A 104 -10.29 6.66 19.87
C ARG A 104 -11.40 7.70 19.99
N ASN A 105 -11.01 8.93 20.29
CA ASN A 105 -11.90 10.07 20.40
C ASN A 105 -11.36 11.13 19.42
N PRO A 106 -12.18 11.69 18.52
CA PRO A 106 -11.74 12.68 17.54
C PRO A 106 -11.00 13.87 18.16
N LYS A 107 -11.35 14.25 19.39
CA LYS A 107 -10.72 15.38 20.12
C LYS A 107 -9.25 15.13 20.50
N ASP A 108 -8.80 13.88 20.47
CA ASP A 108 -7.44 13.49 20.82
C ASP A 108 -6.49 13.39 19.59
N ALA A 109 -7.01 13.63 18.38
CA ALA A 109 -6.21 13.56 17.15
C ALA A 109 -5.09 14.61 17.13
N ASP A 110 -3.93 14.25 16.59
CA ASP A 110 -2.75 15.12 16.54
C ASP A 110 -2.92 16.23 15.48
N LEU A 111 -3.10 17.47 15.97
CA LEU A 111 -3.26 18.65 15.12
C LEU A 111 -1.99 19.00 14.33
N GLY A 112 -0.81 18.67 14.84
CA GLY A 112 0.46 18.86 14.14
C GLY A 112 0.57 18.00 12.90
N GLU A 113 0.10 16.75 12.97
CA GLU A 113 0.07 15.83 11.84
C GLU A 113 -1.05 16.17 10.84
N ILE A 114 -2.26 16.46 11.32
CA ILE A 114 -3.40 16.83 10.46
C ILE A 114 -3.07 18.07 9.63
N PHE A 115 -2.55 19.11 10.28
CA PHE A 115 -2.32 20.39 9.63
C PHE A 115 -0.91 20.54 9.08
N TYR A 116 0.01 19.58 9.19
CA TYR A 116 1.43 19.74 8.82
C TYR A 116 1.64 20.49 7.48
N SER A 117 0.91 20.10 6.43
CA SER A 117 0.90 20.73 5.09
C SER A 117 -0.38 21.54 4.81
N GLY A 118 -1.05 22.03 5.84
CA GLY A 118 -2.27 22.85 5.76
C GLY A 118 -3.58 22.09 5.52
N ALA A 119 -3.58 20.76 5.65
CA ALA A 119 -4.77 19.90 5.44
C ALA A 119 -5.48 20.15 4.09
N GLY A 120 -4.70 20.36 3.02
CA GLY A 120 -5.20 20.58 1.66
C GLY A 120 -5.86 21.96 1.42
N ILE A 121 -5.74 22.88 2.38
CA ILE A 121 -6.18 24.27 2.22
C ILE A 121 -5.10 25.07 1.49
N ALA A 122 -5.47 25.72 0.39
CA ALA A 122 -4.60 26.69 -0.26
C ALA A 122 -4.31 27.88 0.67
N THR A 123 -3.02 28.22 0.83
CA THR A 123 -2.57 29.30 1.70
C THR A 123 -1.91 30.43 0.94
N ASP A 124 -2.15 31.66 1.40
CA ASP A 124 -1.43 32.83 0.92
C ASP A 124 -0.04 32.91 1.57
N PRO A 125 0.97 33.46 0.87
CA PRO A 125 2.26 33.74 1.48
C PRO A 125 2.13 34.75 2.62
N LEU A 126 3.06 34.69 3.58
CA LEU A 126 3.13 35.68 4.66
C LEU A 126 3.39 37.08 4.08
N THR A 127 2.68 38.07 4.61
CA THR A 127 3.05 39.48 4.40
C THR A 127 4.34 39.82 5.13
N GLU A 128 5.03 40.89 4.73
CA GLU A 128 6.25 41.36 5.42
C GLU A 128 6.04 41.58 6.93
N ALA A 129 4.87 42.09 7.31
CA ALA A 129 4.53 42.32 8.71
C ALA A 129 4.32 41.01 9.49
N GLU A 130 3.66 40.03 8.87
CA GLU A 130 3.46 38.69 9.46
C GLU A 130 4.79 37.94 9.56
N GLN A 131 5.65 38.01 8.54
CA GLN A 131 6.99 37.42 8.56
C GLN A 131 7.84 37.99 9.71
N GLN A 132 7.86 39.31 9.88
CA GLN A 132 8.60 39.95 10.98
C GLN A 132 8.06 39.54 12.35
N GLU A 133 6.74 39.44 12.50
CA GLU A 133 6.12 38.98 13.74
C GLU A 133 6.45 37.51 14.02
N TYR A 134 6.33 36.65 13.01
CA TYR A 134 6.67 35.23 13.06
C TYR A 134 8.13 34.99 13.46
N LEU A 135 9.10 35.63 12.80
CA LEU A 135 10.52 35.51 13.15
C LEU A 135 10.80 35.98 14.58
N LYS A 136 10.12 37.06 15.01
CA LYS A 136 10.26 37.58 16.37
C LYS A 136 9.74 36.60 17.44
N ILE A 137 8.59 35.96 17.22
CA ILE A 137 7.99 35.06 18.22
C ILE A 137 8.61 33.66 18.19
N SER A 138 9.02 33.17 17.01
CA SER A 138 9.70 31.89 16.85
C SER A 138 11.16 31.94 17.30
N GLY A 139 11.77 33.14 17.30
CA GLY A 139 13.18 33.33 17.60
C GLY A 139 14.12 32.90 16.48
N ARG A 140 13.59 32.65 15.27
CA ARG A 140 14.37 32.29 14.08
C ARG A 140 15.01 33.52 13.42
N GLU A 141 16.14 33.33 12.75
CA GLU A 141 16.83 34.40 12.02
C GLU A 141 16.18 34.65 10.66
N ASP A 142 15.73 33.60 10.00
CA ASP A 142 15.06 33.59 8.70
C ASP A 142 14.03 32.45 8.59
N ILE A 143 13.29 32.46 7.48
CA ILE A 143 12.37 31.39 7.07
C ILE A 143 13.16 30.52 6.09
N GLU A 144 13.35 29.25 6.42
CA GLU A 144 14.18 28.32 5.65
C GLU A 144 13.35 27.43 4.72
N THR A 145 12.08 27.19 5.07
CA THR A 145 11.17 26.30 4.33
C THR A 145 9.83 26.95 4.02
N ASP A 146 8.92 26.19 3.42
CA ASP A 146 7.57 26.68 3.13
C ASP A 146 6.80 26.96 4.42
N CYS A 147 5.91 27.95 4.36
CA CYS A 147 5.04 28.35 5.46
C CYS A 147 3.58 28.06 5.14
N VAL A 148 2.87 27.50 6.11
CA VAL A 148 1.41 27.43 6.09
C VAL A 148 0.86 28.52 6.99
N ARG A 149 -0.12 29.26 6.47
CA ARG A 149 -0.82 30.36 7.16
C ARG A 149 -2.32 30.12 7.14
N LEU A 150 -2.92 29.88 8.30
CA LEU A 150 -4.36 29.63 8.43
C LEU A 150 -5.02 30.49 9.51
N THR A 151 -6.25 30.94 9.26
CA THR A 151 -7.11 31.51 10.30
C THR A 151 -7.71 30.40 11.16
N THR A 152 -8.11 30.72 12.39
CA THR A 152 -8.89 29.80 13.24
C THR A 152 -10.19 29.35 12.57
N GLU A 153 -10.82 30.19 11.74
CA GLU A 153 -12.02 29.80 10.98
C GLU A 153 -11.72 28.69 9.96
N GLN A 154 -10.61 28.79 9.23
CA GLN A 154 -10.19 27.75 8.29
C GLN A 154 -9.89 26.42 9.00
N ILE A 155 -9.19 26.48 10.12
CA ILE A 155 -8.90 25.29 10.96
C ILE A 155 -10.19 24.66 11.46
N ASN A 156 -11.09 25.46 12.05
CA ASN A 156 -12.38 24.99 12.55
C ASN A 156 -13.26 24.41 11.44
N ARG A 157 -13.17 24.90 10.20
CA ARG A 157 -13.89 24.33 9.06
C ARG A 157 -13.48 22.89 8.80
N VAL A 158 -12.17 22.61 8.82
CA VAL A 158 -11.63 21.24 8.66
C VAL A 158 -12.03 20.37 9.84
N LEU A 159 -11.80 20.84 11.07
CA LEU A 159 -12.12 20.06 12.29
C LEU A 159 -13.61 19.77 12.42
N THR A 160 -14.48 20.74 12.15
CA THR A 160 -15.94 20.54 12.24
C THR A 160 -16.40 19.55 11.17
N LYS A 161 -15.86 19.67 9.95
CA LYS A 161 -16.16 18.76 8.85
C LYS A 161 -15.72 17.32 9.17
N ARG A 162 -14.46 17.13 9.56
CA ARG A 162 -13.82 15.81 9.65
C ARG A 162 -13.93 15.15 11.02
N LEU A 163 -13.98 15.92 12.11
CA LEU A 163 -13.98 15.39 13.48
C LEU A 163 -15.23 15.79 14.28
N GLY A 164 -16.03 16.73 13.77
CA GLY A 164 -17.24 17.20 14.45
C GLY A 164 -16.98 18.07 15.67
N CYS A 165 -15.78 18.67 15.76
CA CYS A 165 -15.37 19.55 16.86
C CYS A 165 -14.66 20.81 16.36
N THR A 166 -14.45 21.78 17.25
CA THR A 166 -13.65 22.98 17.00
C THR A 166 -12.28 22.92 17.69
N LEU A 167 -11.38 23.83 17.30
CA LEU A 167 -10.00 23.89 17.79
C LEU A 167 -9.93 24.04 19.32
N ASP A 168 -10.83 24.81 19.93
CA ASP A 168 -10.91 25.01 21.38
C ASP A 168 -11.48 23.79 22.13
N GLU A 169 -12.03 22.81 21.42
CA GLU A 169 -12.49 21.55 22.00
C GLU A 169 -11.44 20.42 21.90
N MET A 170 -10.36 20.63 21.16
CA MET A 170 -9.29 19.64 21.02
C MET A 170 -8.54 19.47 22.33
N SER A 171 -8.14 18.22 22.62
CA SER A 171 -7.40 17.88 23.83
C SER A 171 -5.96 18.40 23.83
N GLN A 172 -5.39 18.62 22.64
CA GLN A 172 -4.05 19.13 22.44
C GLN A 172 -4.09 20.51 21.77
N GLU A 173 -3.12 21.36 22.11
CA GLU A 173 -2.94 22.64 21.44
C GLU A 173 -2.36 22.44 20.03
N LEU A 174 -2.74 23.29 19.08
CA LEU A 174 -2.10 23.33 17.76
C LEU A 174 -0.64 23.78 17.95
N PRO A 175 0.37 22.98 17.54
CA PRO A 175 1.78 23.28 17.78
C PRO A 175 2.34 24.33 16.82
N TRP A 176 1.59 25.40 16.54
CA TRP A 176 1.91 26.47 15.61
C TRP A 176 2.07 27.80 16.33
N PHE A 177 2.67 28.77 15.65
CA PHE A 177 2.81 30.12 16.16
C PHE A 177 1.58 30.96 15.81
N TYR A 178 0.93 31.55 16.81
CA TYR A 178 -0.20 32.45 16.60
C TYR A 178 0.26 33.91 16.51
N LEU A 179 -0.07 34.58 15.40
CA LEU A 179 0.21 35.99 15.15
C LEU A 179 -0.98 36.84 15.61
N GLU A 180 -0.90 37.42 16.80
CA GLU A 180 -2.00 38.13 17.47
C GLU A 180 -2.61 39.27 16.63
N LYS A 181 -1.78 40.02 15.89
CA LYS A 181 -2.27 41.16 15.10
C LYS A 181 -3.06 40.73 13.88
N ALA A 182 -2.57 39.70 13.20
CA ALA A 182 -3.17 39.18 11.98
C ALA A 182 -4.25 38.13 12.25
N LYS A 183 -4.28 37.55 13.46
CA LYS A 183 -5.18 36.48 13.91
C LYS A 183 -5.06 35.22 13.05
N VAL A 184 -3.82 34.83 12.79
CA VAL A 184 -3.47 33.64 12.00
C VAL A 184 -2.47 32.78 12.71
N TRP A 185 -2.56 31.48 12.45
CA TRP A 185 -1.59 30.48 12.83
C TRP A 185 -0.60 30.28 11.69
N VAL A 186 0.68 30.18 12.05
CA VAL A 186 1.78 30.03 11.11
C VAL A 186 2.72 28.94 11.60
N THR A 187 3.13 28.07 10.68
CA THR A 187 4.25 27.16 10.86
C THR A 187 5.08 27.09 9.59
N GLU A 188 6.37 26.80 9.77
CA GLU A 188 7.23 26.31 8.70
C GLU A 188 7.14 24.78 8.62
N HIS A 189 7.16 24.23 7.40
CA HIS A 189 7.23 22.79 7.16
C HIS A 189 8.07 22.48 5.91
N GLY A 190 8.59 21.25 5.84
CA GLY A 190 9.21 20.70 4.62
C GLY A 190 8.27 19.79 3.82
N ASP A 191 8.74 19.29 2.68
CA ASP A 191 7.96 18.44 1.76
C ASP A 191 8.05 16.94 2.11
N THR A 192 7.98 16.60 3.39
CA THR A 192 8.37 15.26 3.90
C THR A 192 7.25 14.50 4.61
N ASN A 193 6.06 15.10 4.77
CA ASN A 193 5.01 14.51 5.61
C ASN A 193 3.96 13.70 4.86
N TYR A 194 3.81 13.92 3.55
CA TYR A 194 2.79 13.22 2.78
C TYR A 194 3.00 11.69 2.83
N VAL A 195 1.92 10.98 3.11
CA VAL A 195 1.85 9.52 3.10
C VAL A 195 0.59 9.10 2.37
N ASN A 196 0.73 8.19 1.42
CA ASN A 196 -0.43 7.52 0.84
C ASN A 196 -0.84 6.29 1.67
N PHE A 197 -2.13 6.00 1.69
CA PHE A 197 -2.70 4.81 2.32
C PHE A 197 -3.54 4.01 1.34
N THR A 198 -3.51 2.70 1.49
CA THR A 198 -4.36 1.76 0.76
C THR A 198 -5.36 1.14 1.74
N CYS A 199 -6.66 1.22 1.46
CA CYS A 199 -7.67 0.47 2.21
C CYS A 199 -7.70 -0.97 1.73
N VAL A 200 -7.06 -1.89 2.46
CA VAL A 200 -6.88 -3.29 2.04
C VAL A 200 -8.09 -4.17 2.36
N SER A 201 -8.88 -3.77 3.36
CA SER A 201 -10.15 -4.39 3.73
C SER A 201 -11.02 -3.38 4.48
N GLY A 202 -12.28 -3.73 4.69
CA GLY A 202 -13.19 -2.90 5.46
C GLY A 202 -14.59 -3.48 5.53
N ARG A 203 -15.35 -2.99 6.50
CA ARG A 203 -16.70 -3.44 6.80
C ARG A 203 -17.61 -2.24 7.02
N GLU A 204 -18.83 -2.31 6.52
CA GLU A 204 -19.91 -1.45 6.98
C GLU A 204 -20.50 -2.11 8.23
N LEU A 205 -20.25 -1.54 9.41
CA LEU A 205 -20.65 -2.10 10.71
C LEU A 205 -22.14 -1.93 10.98
N SER A 206 -22.70 -0.84 10.49
CA SER A 206 -24.13 -0.48 10.50
C SER A 206 -24.34 0.57 9.42
N ALA A 207 -25.60 0.89 9.07
CA ALA A 207 -25.90 1.83 7.98
C ALA A 207 -25.09 3.14 8.08
N GLY A 208 -24.18 3.34 7.12
CA GLY A 208 -23.32 4.52 7.02
C GLY A 208 -22.13 4.57 7.99
N VAL A 209 -21.85 3.51 8.77
CA VAL A 209 -20.67 3.41 9.64
C VAL A 209 -19.70 2.39 9.09
N TYR A 210 -18.48 2.82 8.80
CA TYR A 210 -17.47 2.01 8.16
C TYR A 210 -16.25 1.85 9.08
N GLU A 211 -15.67 0.66 9.09
CA GLU A 211 -14.34 0.38 9.63
C GLU A 211 -13.45 -0.07 8.48
N LEU A 212 -12.29 0.55 8.32
CA LEU A 212 -11.38 0.35 7.21
C LEU A 212 -10.01 -0.05 7.74
N ASP A 213 -9.41 -1.07 7.13
CA ASP A 213 -8.04 -1.47 7.36
C ASP A 213 -7.16 -0.71 6.35
N CYS A 214 -6.40 0.27 6.82
CA CYS A 214 -5.56 1.13 6.00
C CYS A 214 -4.09 0.79 6.20
N VAL A 215 -3.36 0.58 5.11
CA VAL A 215 -1.92 0.25 5.12
C VAL A 215 -1.16 1.35 4.37
N PRO A 216 -0.04 1.87 4.91
CA PRO A 216 0.77 2.86 4.21
C PRO A 216 1.36 2.29 2.91
N GLY A 217 1.50 3.12 1.87
CA GLY A 217 2.13 2.71 0.62
C GLY A 217 3.65 2.47 0.71
N ASP A 218 4.22 1.79 -0.28
CA ASP A 218 5.62 1.31 -0.29
C ASP A 218 6.69 2.42 -0.47
N GLU A 219 6.30 3.69 -0.65
CA GLU A 219 7.22 4.79 -0.98
C GLU A 219 7.07 6.01 -0.08
N ASN A 220 7.00 5.77 1.23
CA ASN A 220 6.96 6.87 2.19
C ASN A 220 8.38 7.35 2.56
N TYR A 221 8.63 8.65 2.43
CA TYR A 221 9.88 9.28 2.93
C TYR A 221 10.03 9.14 4.45
N ARG A 222 8.94 8.84 5.16
CA ARG A 222 8.92 8.61 6.61
C ARG A 222 9.19 7.12 6.90
N PRO A 223 10.28 6.78 7.60
CA PRO A 223 10.67 5.38 7.80
C PRO A 223 9.77 4.58 8.75
N TYR A 224 8.73 5.18 9.34
CA TYR A 224 7.81 4.50 10.25
C TYR A 224 6.43 5.17 10.17
N VAL A 225 5.56 4.62 9.34
CA VAL A 225 4.14 4.97 9.30
C VAL A 225 3.38 3.71 9.66
N HIS A 226 2.40 3.84 10.55
CA HIS A 226 1.64 2.71 11.04
C HIS A 226 0.48 2.37 10.10
N SER A 227 0.19 1.09 9.95
CA SER A 227 -1.12 0.65 9.47
C SER A 227 -2.18 0.95 10.54
N CYS A 228 -3.44 1.11 10.14
CA CYS A 228 -4.48 1.54 11.06
C CYS A 228 -5.88 1.05 10.71
N HIS A 229 -6.71 0.98 11.75
CA HIS A 229 -8.16 0.85 11.70
C HIS A 229 -8.77 2.24 11.71
N LEU A 230 -9.32 2.69 10.57
CA LEU A 230 -10.02 3.96 10.43
C LEU A 230 -11.53 3.74 10.54
N THR A 231 -12.18 4.43 11.46
CA THR A 231 -13.65 4.38 11.60
C THR A 231 -14.28 5.66 11.08
N LEU A 232 -15.21 5.52 10.14
CA LEU A 232 -15.91 6.61 9.47
C LEU A 232 -17.42 6.53 9.71
N GLN A 233 -18.06 7.70 9.72
CA GLN A 233 -19.51 7.88 9.69
C GLN A 233 -19.86 8.72 8.47
N GLU A 234 -20.78 8.23 7.64
CA GLU A 234 -21.38 8.98 6.54
C GLU A 234 -22.12 10.22 7.08
N GLU A 235 -21.83 11.38 6.49
CA GLU A 235 -22.39 12.69 6.82
C GLU A 235 -22.70 13.42 5.51
N GLY A 236 -23.92 13.24 4.98
CA GLY A 236 -24.32 13.82 3.70
C GLY A 236 -23.67 13.09 2.52
N GLU A 237 -22.85 13.80 1.73
CA GLU A 237 -22.10 13.22 0.60
C GLU A 237 -20.62 12.96 0.96
N ASP A 238 -20.27 13.03 2.24
CA ASP A 238 -18.89 12.93 2.75
C ASP A 238 -18.86 12.14 4.07
N TYR A 239 -17.70 12.08 4.73
CA TYR A 239 -17.50 11.29 5.95
C TYR A 239 -16.91 12.11 7.11
N ARG A 240 -17.36 11.79 8.32
CA ARG A 240 -16.73 12.17 9.59
C ARG A 240 -15.88 11.02 10.11
N ILE A 241 -14.70 11.33 10.60
CA ILE A 241 -13.78 10.38 11.22
C ILE A 241 -14.13 10.28 12.70
N LEU A 242 -14.36 9.05 13.16
CA LEU A 242 -14.71 8.75 14.54
C LEU A 242 -13.48 8.29 15.35
N SER A 243 -12.56 7.58 14.72
CA SER A 243 -11.32 7.12 15.33
C SER A 243 -10.31 6.66 14.28
N ASN A 244 -9.03 6.64 14.66
CA ASN A 244 -7.95 6.00 13.92
C ASN A 244 -7.07 5.26 14.93
N VAL A 245 -6.90 3.94 14.79
CA VAL A 245 -6.16 3.12 15.77
C VAL A 245 -5.07 2.36 15.05
N PHE A 246 -3.83 2.47 15.51
CA PHE A 246 -2.71 1.80 14.86
C PHE A 246 -2.76 0.28 15.06
N ASP A 247 -2.44 -0.44 14.01
CA ASP A 247 -2.33 -1.90 13.98
C ASP A 247 -1.35 -2.34 12.89
N ASP A 248 -0.07 -2.46 13.25
CA ASP A 248 1.00 -2.91 12.35
C ASP A 248 0.93 -4.41 11.99
N SER A 249 -0.08 -5.15 12.49
CA SER A 249 -0.33 -6.52 12.03
C SER A 249 -1.06 -6.57 10.68
N LEU A 250 -1.65 -5.46 10.25
CA LEU A 250 -2.29 -5.33 8.95
C LEU A 250 -1.25 -5.36 7.83
N THR A 251 -1.49 -6.23 6.85
CA THR A 251 -0.60 -6.42 5.70
C THR A 251 -1.17 -5.79 4.45
N TYR A 252 -0.31 -5.19 3.64
CA TYR A 252 -0.69 -4.71 2.32
C TYR A 252 -1.33 -5.83 1.49
N SER A 253 -2.36 -5.49 0.73
CA SER A 253 -2.98 -6.38 -0.26
C SER A 253 -3.28 -5.59 -1.52
N ARG A 254 -2.74 -6.04 -2.65
CA ARG A 254 -3.07 -5.51 -3.99
C ARG A 254 -4.40 -6.04 -4.53
N SER A 255 -5.12 -6.90 -3.78
CA SER A 255 -6.40 -7.45 -4.23
C SER A 255 -7.44 -6.38 -4.57
N ILE A 256 -7.30 -5.19 -3.98
CA ILE A 256 -8.16 -4.04 -4.29
C ILE A 256 -7.94 -3.45 -5.69
N TYR A 257 -6.80 -3.75 -6.31
CA TYR A 257 -6.47 -3.32 -7.67
C TYR A 257 -6.70 -4.44 -8.70
N ARG A 258 -7.40 -5.51 -8.31
CA ARG A 258 -7.69 -6.64 -9.20
C ARG A 258 -8.49 -6.19 -10.42
N ILE A 259 -8.03 -6.59 -11.59
CA ILE A 259 -8.70 -6.37 -12.88
C ILE A 259 -9.57 -7.60 -13.16
N ASP A 260 -10.81 -7.59 -12.69
CA ASP A 260 -11.69 -8.76 -12.70
C ASP A 260 -11.94 -9.31 -14.11
N ASN A 261 -12.11 -8.45 -15.12
CA ASN A 261 -12.31 -8.86 -16.51
C ASN A 261 -11.03 -9.35 -17.20
N GLN A 262 -9.87 -9.25 -16.54
CA GLN A 262 -8.58 -9.75 -17.01
C GLN A 262 -7.97 -10.75 -15.99
N SER A 263 -8.83 -11.40 -15.22
CA SER A 263 -8.47 -12.45 -14.27
C SER A 263 -9.27 -13.71 -14.58
N PHE A 264 -8.59 -14.83 -14.79
CA PHE A 264 -9.18 -16.01 -15.41
C PHE A 264 -8.89 -17.28 -14.63
N LYS A 265 -9.92 -18.10 -14.44
CA LYS A 265 -9.75 -19.48 -14.04
C LYS A 265 -9.13 -20.26 -15.20
N VAL A 266 -8.01 -20.92 -14.96
CA VAL A 266 -7.25 -21.63 -15.99
C VAL A 266 -6.63 -22.91 -15.42
N ASP A 267 -6.65 -23.97 -16.21
CA ASP A 267 -5.82 -25.15 -15.96
C ASP A 267 -4.49 -24.99 -16.72
N LEU A 268 -3.40 -24.73 -16.00
CA LEU A 268 -2.04 -24.60 -16.54
C LEU A 268 -1.35 -25.96 -16.72
N GLY A 269 -1.98 -27.05 -16.26
CA GLY A 269 -1.39 -28.38 -16.25
C GLY A 269 -0.19 -28.50 -15.31
N GLY A 270 0.53 -29.63 -15.44
CA GLY A 270 1.77 -29.86 -14.70
C GLY A 270 1.60 -29.71 -13.18
N SER A 271 2.53 -28.99 -12.55
CA SER A 271 2.54 -28.78 -11.09
C SER A 271 1.54 -27.73 -10.61
N TRP A 272 0.96 -26.94 -11.51
CA TRP A 272 0.03 -25.86 -11.18
C TRP A 272 -1.43 -26.35 -11.15
N GLY A 273 -1.82 -27.17 -12.14
CA GLY A 273 -3.21 -27.60 -12.30
C GLY A 273 -4.17 -26.41 -12.47
N GLU A 274 -5.33 -26.48 -11.80
CA GLU A 274 -6.36 -25.45 -11.85
C GLU A 274 -6.06 -24.30 -10.87
N VAL A 275 -5.87 -23.10 -11.43
CA VAL A 275 -5.55 -21.87 -10.69
C VAL A 275 -6.39 -20.70 -11.23
N ILE A 276 -6.34 -19.57 -10.53
CA ILE A 276 -6.83 -18.28 -11.04
C ILE A 276 -5.61 -17.44 -11.38
N PHE A 277 -5.43 -17.15 -12.67
CA PHE A 277 -4.51 -16.10 -13.09
C PHE A 277 -5.15 -14.75 -12.77
N THR A 278 -4.45 -13.90 -12.04
CA THR A 278 -5.00 -12.60 -11.59
C THR A 278 -4.12 -11.47 -12.08
N SER A 279 -4.74 -10.47 -12.70
CA SER A 279 -4.08 -9.22 -13.08
C SER A 279 -4.41 -8.13 -12.06
N TYR A 280 -3.42 -7.33 -11.68
CA TYR A 280 -3.58 -6.20 -10.78
C TYR A 280 -3.09 -4.93 -11.45
N ALA A 281 -3.95 -3.91 -11.52
CA ALA A 281 -3.53 -2.57 -11.87
C ALA A 281 -2.51 -2.06 -10.81
N PRO A 282 -1.59 -1.17 -11.18
CA PRO A 282 -0.78 -0.47 -10.19
C PRO A 282 -1.67 0.37 -9.27
N GLY A 283 -1.27 0.48 -8.01
CA GLY A 283 -1.86 1.47 -7.12
C GLY A 283 -1.51 2.89 -7.60
N LYS A 284 -2.25 3.89 -7.13
CA LYS A 284 -1.82 5.29 -7.34
C LYS A 284 -0.59 5.55 -6.48
N THR A 285 0.57 5.57 -7.12
CA THR A 285 1.84 5.98 -6.50
C THR A 285 2.12 7.45 -6.79
N MET A 286 3.03 8.05 -6.02
CA MET A 286 3.46 9.44 -6.22
C MET A 286 3.98 9.69 -7.64
N TYR A 287 4.58 8.69 -8.30
CA TYR A 287 5.21 8.82 -9.61
C TYR A 287 4.29 8.44 -10.78
N GLY A 288 3.18 7.73 -10.55
CA GLY A 288 2.20 7.36 -11.59
C GLY A 288 2.71 6.41 -12.69
N ASN A 289 3.93 5.87 -12.53
CA ASN A 289 4.61 4.97 -13.47
C ASN A 289 4.86 3.56 -12.89
N GLN A 290 4.17 3.19 -11.80
CA GLN A 290 4.20 1.81 -11.30
C GLN A 290 3.56 0.88 -12.35
N ASP A 291 4.10 -0.32 -12.51
CA ASP A 291 3.67 -1.28 -13.51
C ASP A 291 2.52 -2.17 -13.05
N VAL A 292 1.81 -2.75 -14.02
CA VAL A 292 0.87 -3.86 -13.78
C VAL A 292 1.60 -5.08 -13.25
N SER A 293 0.96 -5.82 -12.34
CA SER A 293 1.49 -7.06 -11.78
C SER A 293 0.51 -8.23 -11.94
N PHE A 294 1.02 -9.45 -11.86
CA PHE A 294 0.25 -10.67 -12.07
C PHE A 294 0.58 -11.73 -11.03
N SER A 295 -0.41 -12.55 -10.69
CA SER A 295 -0.24 -13.67 -9.78
C SER A 295 -0.99 -14.92 -10.23
N LEU A 296 -0.64 -16.05 -9.61
CA LEU A 296 -1.53 -17.21 -9.54
C LEU A 296 -2.14 -17.27 -8.13
N VAL A 297 -3.46 -17.43 -8.09
CA VAL A 297 -4.26 -17.57 -6.88
C VAL A 297 -4.88 -18.95 -6.84
N GLN A 298 -4.79 -19.61 -5.69
CA GLN A 298 -5.44 -20.89 -5.41
C GLN A 298 -5.96 -20.87 -3.98
N ASP A 299 -7.19 -21.37 -3.76
CA ASP A 299 -7.83 -21.40 -2.44
C ASP A 299 -7.82 -20.03 -1.71
N ASN A 300 -8.07 -18.96 -2.46
CA ASN A 300 -8.01 -17.56 -2.02
C ASN A 300 -6.65 -17.07 -1.51
N ALA A 301 -5.57 -17.81 -1.77
CA ALA A 301 -4.20 -17.40 -1.46
C ALA A 301 -3.41 -17.15 -2.75
N GLU A 302 -2.61 -16.08 -2.78
CA GLU A 302 -1.59 -15.91 -3.81
C GLU A 302 -0.49 -16.96 -3.59
N ILE A 303 -0.29 -17.82 -4.58
CA ILE A 303 0.70 -18.92 -4.54
C ILE A 303 1.92 -18.65 -5.42
N TYR A 304 1.84 -17.65 -6.29
CA TYR A 304 2.93 -17.30 -7.20
C TYR A 304 2.84 -15.85 -7.68
N ASP A 305 3.98 -15.17 -7.66
CA ASP A 305 4.20 -13.84 -8.23
C ASP A 305 4.93 -13.96 -9.57
N PHE A 306 4.36 -13.38 -10.62
CA PHE A 306 5.05 -13.28 -11.90
C PHE A 306 6.18 -12.25 -11.82
N PRO A 307 7.33 -12.50 -12.47
CA PRO A 307 8.42 -11.54 -12.49
C PRO A 307 8.00 -10.23 -13.19
N GLY A 308 8.36 -9.10 -12.60
CA GLY A 308 8.20 -7.79 -13.22
C GLY A 308 9.13 -7.60 -14.44
N ILE A 309 8.82 -6.63 -15.29
CA ILE A 309 9.69 -6.26 -16.43
C ILE A 309 10.93 -5.50 -15.96
N THR A 310 10.80 -4.71 -14.89
CA THR A 310 11.89 -3.94 -14.27
C THR A 310 12.09 -4.40 -12.83
N GLU A 311 13.32 -4.27 -12.32
CA GLU A 311 13.68 -4.72 -10.95
C GLU A 311 12.91 -3.96 -9.87
N ASN A 312 12.58 -2.70 -10.11
CA ASN A 312 11.85 -1.84 -9.16
C ASN A 312 10.34 -1.79 -9.43
N GLY A 313 9.82 -2.44 -10.48
CA GLY A 313 8.40 -2.41 -10.82
C GLY A 313 7.91 -1.07 -11.37
N TYR A 314 8.80 -0.17 -11.78
CA TYR A 314 8.47 1.10 -12.42
C TYR A 314 8.83 1.11 -13.90
N ARG A 315 8.01 1.76 -14.71
CA ARG A 315 8.15 1.83 -16.16
C ARG A 315 8.28 3.28 -16.59
N ASP A 316 9.46 3.89 -16.50
CA ASP A 316 9.65 5.27 -16.99
C ASP A 316 9.89 5.29 -18.52
N PRO A 317 9.19 6.11 -19.33
CA PRO A 317 8.15 7.10 -18.99
C PRO A 317 6.72 6.60 -19.18
N LEU A 318 6.47 5.30 -19.07
CA LEU A 318 5.18 4.67 -19.34
C LEU A 318 4.24 4.68 -18.11
N SER A 319 2.98 5.04 -18.37
CA SER A 319 1.89 4.87 -17.41
C SER A 319 0.93 3.80 -17.91
N PHE A 320 0.75 2.76 -17.11
CA PHE A 320 -0.16 1.66 -17.42
C PHE A 320 -1.58 2.17 -17.66
N GLN A 321 -2.22 1.68 -18.72
CA GLN A 321 -3.61 2.00 -19.05
C GLN A 321 -4.52 0.81 -18.80
N GLU A 322 -4.21 -0.33 -19.41
CA GLU A 322 -5.03 -1.54 -19.28
C GLU A 322 -4.27 -2.79 -19.72
N VAL A 323 -4.78 -3.95 -19.27
CA VAL A 323 -4.46 -5.24 -19.89
C VAL A 323 -5.46 -5.43 -21.04
N LEU A 324 -4.94 -5.52 -22.27
CA LEU A 324 -5.73 -5.70 -23.49
C LEU A 324 -6.11 -7.17 -23.70
N ALA A 325 -5.18 -8.09 -23.43
CA ALA A 325 -5.39 -9.51 -23.62
C ALA A 325 -4.52 -10.36 -22.68
N VAL A 326 -5.06 -11.50 -22.27
CA VAL A 326 -4.33 -12.59 -21.62
C VAL A 326 -4.61 -13.88 -22.39
N SER A 327 -3.58 -14.67 -22.65
CA SER A 327 -3.70 -15.97 -23.31
C SER A 327 -2.79 -17.00 -22.65
N PHE A 328 -3.23 -18.27 -22.69
CA PHE A 328 -2.54 -19.41 -22.10
C PHE A 328 -2.25 -20.45 -23.18
N GLN A 329 -1.02 -20.50 -23.67
CA GLN A 329 -0.63 -21.33 -24.81
C GLN A 329 0.77 -21.87 -24.61
N ASP A 330 1.02 -23.10 -25.07
CA ASP A 330 2.36 -23.68 -25.18
C ASP A 330 3.04 -23.10 -26.43
N TYR A 331 3.72 -21.96 -26.29
CA TYR A 331 4.30 -21.28 -27.45
C TYR A 331 5.70 -21.82 -27.77
N ASP A 332 6.41 -22.37 -26.79
CA ASP A 332 7.76 -22.89 -26.96
C ASP A 332 7.82 -24.41 -27.29
N GLY A 333 6.69 -25.10 -27.14
CA GLY A 333 6.50 -26.50 -27.52
C GLY A 333 6.94 -27.51 -26.47
N ASP A 334 7.08 -27.10 -25.21
CA ASP A 334 7.51 -27.99 -24.11
C ASP A 334 6.36 -28.84 -23.52
N GLY A 335 5.12 -28.63 -23.97
CA GLY A 335 3.92 -29.33 -23.53
C GLY A 335 3.22 -28.68 -22.34
N GLN A 336 3.73 -27.56 -21.81
CA GLN A 336 3.15 -26.78 -20.72
C GLN A 336 2.57 -25.48 -21.25
N LYS A 337 1.50 -24.98 -20.62
CA LYS A 337 0.96 -23.68 -21.03
C LYS A 337 1.82 -22.55 -20.46
N ASP A 338 2.27 -21.68 -21.35
CA ASP A 338 2.87 -20.39 -21.04
C ASP A 338 1.79 -19.30 -20.91
N VAL A 339 2.19 -18.11 -20.46
CA VAL A 339 1.30 -16.94 -20.38
C VAL A 339 1.76 -15.85 -21.34
N ILE A 340 0.82 -15.35 -22.14
CA ILE A 340 1.00 -14.23 -23.06
C ILE A 340 0.08 -13.12 -22.60
N ILE A 341 0.63 -11.93 -22.40
CA ILE A 341 -0.14 -10.76 -21.98
C ILE A 341 0.13 -9.62 -22.94
N ILE A 342 -0.89 -8.84 -23.27
CA ILE A 342 -0.73 -7.58 -23.99
C ILE A 342 -1.21 -6.46 -23.08
N CYS A 343 -0.33 -5.53 -22.79
CA CYS A 343 -0.59 -4.36 -21.96
C CYS A 343 -0.56 -3.10 -22.82
N SER A 344 -1.34 -2.09 -22.43
CA SER A 344 -1.39 -0.78 -23.07
C SER A 344 -0.81 0.27 -22.12
N TYR A 345 -0.01 1.18 -22.66
CA TYR A 345 0.64 2.26 -21.92
C TYR A 345 0.52 3.59 -22.65
N ASN A 346 0.45 4.67 -21.86
CA ASN A 346 0.67 6.03 -22.34
C ASN A 346 2.08 6.50 -21.97
N ASP A 347 2.63 7.42 -22.76
CA ASP A 347 3.86 8.15 -22.40
C ASP A 347 3.50 9.34 -21.48
N LEU A 348 4.03 9.34 -20.26
CA LEU A 348 3.81 10.34 -19.21
C LEU A 348 4.28 11.74 -19.61
N TYR A 349 5.34 11.84 -20.40
CA TYR A 349 5.92 13.12 -20.82
C TYR A 349 5.48 13.52 -22.22
N GLY A 350 4.52 12.78 -22.77
CA GLY A 350 3.97 12.98 -24.08
C GLY A 350 3.03 14.17 -24.24
N GLU A 351 2.90 14.67 -25.46
CA GLU A 351 1.83 15.61 -25.82
C GLU A 351 0.44 14.96 -25.58
N PRO A 352 -0.59 15.70 -25.12
CA PRO A 352 -1.93 15.16 -24.90
C PRO A 352 -2.48 14.42 -26.14
N GLY A 353 -2.74 13.11 -26.00
CA GLY A 353 -3.03 12.20 -27.12
C GLY A 353 -1.83 11.37 -27.60
N ASN A 354 -0.75 11.32 -26.80
CA ASN A 354 0.47 10.60 -27.15
C ASN A 354 0.27 9.08 -27.28
N ARG A 355 1.14 8.49 -28.11
CA ARG A 355 1.10 7.12 -28.61
C ARG A 355 0.78 6.10 -27.51
N ILE A 356 -0.43 5.54 -27.58
CA ILE A 356 -0.72 4.25 -26.94
C ILE A 356 0.28 3.25 -27.53
N SER A 357 1.19 2.79 -26.68
CA SER A 357 2.11 1.71 -27.02
C SER A 357 1.60 0.44 -26.38
N ASN A 358 1.37 -0.57 -27.20
CA ASN A 358 1.12 -1.91 -26.72
C ASN A 358 2.47 -2.58 -26.41
N GLU A 359 2.50 -3.40 -25.39
CA GLU A 359 3.64 -4.24 -25.05
C GLU A 359 3.13 -5.67 -24.88
N VAL A 360 3.69 -6.61 -25.65
CA VAL A 360 3.52 -8.03 -25.36
C VAL A 360 4.50 -8.44 -24.26
N ARG A 361 4.03 -9.25 -23.32
CA ARG A 361 4.82 -9.91 -22.27
C ARG A 361 4.65 -11.41 -22.40
N LEU A 362 5.78 -12.12 -22.40
CA LEU A 362 5.83 -13.57 -22.52
C LEU A 362 6.42 -14.16 -21.25
N TYR A 363 5.66 -15.04 -20.61
CA TYR A 363 6.07 -15.76 -19.42
C TYR A 363 6.10 -17.24 -19.73
N ARG A 364 7.31 -17.77 -19.90
CA ARG A 364 7.53 -19.19 -20.13
C ARG A 364 7.33 -19.98 -18.84
N ASN A 365 6.56 -21.05 -18.90
CA ASN A 365 6.36 -21.98 -17.80
C ASN A 365 7.59 -22.89 -17.65
N MET A 366 8.17 -22.92 -16.45
CA MET A 366 9.32 -23.76 -16.11
C MET A 366 8.91 -24.96 -15.23
N GLY A 367 7.61 -25.24 -15.14
CA GLY A 367 6.99 -26.33 -14.38
C GLY A 367 6.65 -26.00 -12.92
N TYR A 368 7.49 -25.23 -12.23
CA TYR A 368 7.23 -24.75 -10.85
C TYR A 368 7.43 -23.24 -10.69
N SER A 369 7.72 -22.54 -11.79
CA SER A 369 7.89 -21.09 -11.84
C SER A 369 7.68 -20.61 -13.27
N PHE A 370 7.57 -19.30 -13.44
CA PHE A 370 7.59 -18.63 -14.74
C PHE A 370 8.86 -17.81 -14.90
N ARG A 371 9.32 -17.68 -16.14
CA ARG A 371 10.44 -16.81 -16.50
C ARG A 371 9.99 -15.88 -17.62
N LEU A 372 10.36 -14.61 -17.51
CA LEU A 372 10.21 -13.65 -18.60
C LEU A 372 11.06 -14.07 -19.79
N ASP A 373 10.44 -14.24 -20.96
CA ASP A 373 11.12 -14.62 -22.20
C ASP A 373 11.59 -13.37 -22.94
N SER A 374 12.57 -12.69 -22.34
CA SER A 374 12.98 -11.34 -22.73
C SER A 374 13.44 -11.23 -24.18
N ASP A 375 14.17 -12.22 -24.68
CA ASP A 375 14.70 -12.21 -26.05
C ASP A 375 13.54 -12.18 -27.08
N ARG A 376 12.57 -13.11 -26.96
CA ARG A 376 11.37 -13.15 -27.82
C ARG A 376 10.50 -11.91 -27.65
N MET A 377 10.33 -11.49 -26.41
CA MET A 377 9.54 -10.31 -26.06
C MET A 377 10.11 -9.05 -26.72
N ASP A 378 11.42 -8.83 -26.61
CA ASP A 378 12.10 -7.67 -27.19
C ASP A 378 12.00 -7.69 -28.72
N TRP A 379 12.17 -8.86 -29.33
CA TRP A 379 12.04 -9.01 -30.78
C TRP A 379 10.61 -8.73 -31.27
N LEU A 380 9.58 -9.29 -30.61
CA LEU A 380 8.18 -9.05 -30.97
C LEU A 380 7.81 -7.57 -30.84
N ASN A 381 8.17 -6.95 -29.71
CA ASN A 381 7.90 -5.54 -29.46
C ASN A 381 8.65 -4.62 -30.44
N ALA A 382 9.91 -4.92 -30.77
CA ALA A 382 10.68 -4.14 -31.74
C ALA A 382 10.15 -4.21 -33.17
N ASN A 383 9.45 -5.30 -33.52
CA ASN A 383 8.85 -5.50 -34.84
C ASN A 383 7.35 -5.15 -34.89
N GLY A 384 6.76 -4.69 -33.78
CA GLY A 384 5.35 -4.28 -33.70
C GLY A 384 4.34 -5.43 -33.60
N PHE A 385 4.79 -6.64 -33.27
CA PHE A 385 3.95 -7.83 -33.13
C PHE A 385 3.36 -7.94 -31.72
N HIS A 386 2.56 -6.96 -31.35
CA HIS A 386 2.05 -6.78 -29.99
C HIS A 386 0.63 -6.24 -29.93
N ASN A 387 -0.15 -6.33 -31.03
CA ASN A 387 -1.49 -5.76 -31.07
C ASN A 387 -2.59 -6.76 -30.70
N ASN A 388 -2.34 -8.05 -30.92
CA ASN A 388 -3.26 -9.14 -30.58
C ASN A 388 -2.51 -10.47 -30.48
N ILE A 389 -3.17 -11.45 -29.87
CA ILE A 389 -2.59 -12.78 -29.60
C ILE A 389 -2.27 -13.54 -30.90
N ASP A 390 -3.10 -13.44 -31.94
CA ASP A 390 -2.88 -14.18 -33.19
C ASP A 390 -1.59 -13.70 -33.90
N GLU A 391 -1.36 -12.39 -33.91
CA GLU A 391 -0.14 -11.77 -34.45
C GLU A 391 1.10 -12.21 -33.66
N VAL A 392 1.03 -12.18 -32.33
CA VAL A 392 2.10 -12.69 -31.45
C VAL A 392 2.42 -14.14 -31.80
N MET A 393 1.40 -15.01 -31.87
CA MET A 393 1.59 -16.44 -32.14
C MET A 393 2.10 -16.74 -33.55
N ALA A 394 1.78 -15.90 -34.53
CA ALA A 394 2.32 -16.04 -35.89
C ALA A 394 3.84 -15.82 -35.95
N HIS A 395 4.39 -15.02 -35.02
CA HIS A 395 5.76 -14.54 -35.06
C HIS A 395 6.64 -14.97 -33.86
N VAL A 396 6.07 -15.53 -32.80
CA VAL A 396 6.81 -15.95 -31.57
C VAL A 396 7.95 -16.96 -31.83
N LYS A 397 7.91 -17.66 -32.96
CA LYS A 397 8.94 -18.63 -33.38
C LYS A 397 9.96 -18.06 -34.38
N ASP A 398 9.77 -16.83 -34.86
CA ASP A 398 10.61 -16.27 -35.92
C ASP A 398 11.97 -15.77 -35.41
N GLU A 399 12.09 -15.42 -34.13
CA GLU A 399 13.38 -15.05 -33.51
C GLU A 399 14.40 -16.20 -33.55
N MET A 400 13.93 -17.45 -33.62
CA MET A 400 14.80 -18.64 -33.64
C MET A 400 15.43 -18.94 -35.01
N LYS A 401 15.33 -18.02 -35.98
CA LYS A 401 15.89 -18.12 -37.33
C LYS A 401 16.95 -17.06 -37.56
#